data_AF-A0A8J8ABY4-F1
#
_entry.id   AF-A0A8J8ABY4-F1
#
_cell.length_a   1.000
_cell.length_b   1.000
_cell.length_c   1.000
_cell.angle_alpha   90.00
_cell.angle_beta   90.00
_cell.angle_gamma   90.00
#
_symmetry.space_group_name_H-M   'P 1'
#
loop_
_entity.id
_entity.type
_entity.pdbx_description
1 polymer ?
#
loop_
_entity_poly.entity_id
_entity_poly.type
_entity_poly.pdbx_seq_one_letter_code
_entity_poly.pdbx_strand_id
1 'polypeptide(L)'
;MVPPELDEGLPLEKIKDFSIEELLGMAIKAEIGAREFYTSLAERIDIQTLKEKIEWLAREEEKHETLLREIYTNMFPGQEVVFPEEHIGPELQPVVRELYKVEDIIDLIRWAMKAEEIAANFYAELENIVETEDKKRLMRYLSDIEKGHYYTLKAEYELLLDWAMYSQMMNVGP
;
A
#
# COMPACT_ATOMS: atom_id res chain seq x y z
N MET A 1 -13.30 -10.19 8.24
CA MET A 1 -14.20 -9.10 7.82
C MET A 1 -13.28 -8.00 7.31
N VAL A 2 -13.60 -7.41 6.17
CA VAL A 2 -12.83 -6.29 5.61
C VAL A 2 -12.98 -5.09 6.54
N PRO A 3 -11.89 -4.42 6.96
CA PRO A 3 -11.96 -3.27 7.84
C PRO A 3 -12.43 -2.03 7.06
N PRO A 4 -12.93 -0.99 7.75
CA PRO A 4 -13.30 0.26 7.07
C PRO A 4 -12.12 0.98 6.42
N GLU A 5 -10.88 0.65 6.82
CA GLU A 5 -9.65 1.18 6.23
C GLU A 5 -9.25 0.52 4.91
N LEU A 6 -10.06 -0.40 4.36
CA LEU A 6 -9.77 -1.11 3.12
C LEU A 6 -11.02 -1.14 2.22
N ASP A 7 -10.88 -0.56 1.03
CA ASP A 7 -11.78 -0.83 -0.09
C ASP A 7 -11.14 -1.89 -0.98
N GLU A 8 -11.76 -3.06 -1.18
CA GLU A 8 -11.14 -4.20 -1.89
C GLU A 8 -10.99 -4.00 -3.41
N GLY A 9 -11.78 -3.10 -4.00
CA GLY A 9 -11.74 -2.81 -5.42
C GLY A 9 -12.07 -4.00 -6.34
N LEU A 10 -11.62 -3.88 -7.59
CA LEU A 10 -11.73 -4.93 -8.61
C LEU A 10 -10.51 -5.87 -8.56
N PRO A 11 -10.67 -7.15 -8.93
CA PRO A 11 -9.57 -8.11 -8.90
C PRO A 11 -8.56 -7.83 -10.02
N LEU A 12 -7.30 -8.24 -9.82
CA LEU A 12 -6.18 -7.91 -10.72
C LEU A 12 -6.41 -8.35 -12.18
N GLU A 13 -7.18 -9.42 -12.43
CA GLU A 13 -7.48 -9.89 -13.78
C GLU A 13 -8.25 -8.88 -14.63
N LYS A 14 -8.89 -7.89 -13.97
CA LYS A 14 -9.63 -6.79 -14.60
C LYS A 14 -8.75 -5.69 -15.16
N ILE A 15 -7.43 -5.74 -14.96
CA ILE A 15 -6.49 -4.73 -15.45
C ILE A 15 -6.60 -4.49 -16.97
N LYS A 16 -7.01 -5.50 -17.74
CA LYS A 16 -7.18 -5.44 -19.20
C LYS A 16 -8.43 -4.68 -19.65
N ASP A 17 -9.35 -4.41 -18.73
CA ASP A 17 -10.59 -3.68 -19.00
C ASP A 17 -10.35 -2.15 -18.99
N PHE A 18 -9.16 -1.69 -18.55
CA PHE A 18 -8.81 -0.29 -18.42
C PHE A 18 -7.68 0.13 -19.37
N SER A 19 -7.67 1.40 -19.76
CA SER A 19 -6.57 2.01 -20.48
C SER A 19 -5.36 2.25 -19.57
N ILE A 20 -4.17 2.37 -20.17
CA ILE A 20 -2.96 2.69 -19.40
C ILE A 20 -3.04 4.07 -18.72
N GLU A 21 -3.80 5.01 -19.27
CA GLU A 21 -4.07 6.31 -18.64
C GLU A 21 -4.85 6.14 -17.33
N GLU A 22 -5.95 5.39 -17.38
CA GLU A 22 -6.78 5.08 -16.20
C GLU A 22 -6.00 4.26 -15.17
N LEU A 23 -5.20 3.29 -15.60
CA LEU A 23 -4.37 2.46 -14.72
C LEU A 23 -3.32 3.29 -13.98
N LEU A 24 -2.68 4.27 -14.64
CA LEU A 24 -1.77 5.18 -13.95
C LEU A 24 -2.51 6.12 -12.99
N GLY A 25 -3.73 6.54 -13.34
CA GLY A 25 -4.60 7.29 -12.43
C GLY A 25 -4.95 6.50 -11.17
N MET A 26 -5.31 5.22 -11.31
CA MET A 26 -5.55 4.30 -10.21
C MET A 26 -4.30 4.11 -9.34
N ALA A 27 -3.12 3.94 -9.96
CA ALA A 27 -1.85 3.82 -9.24
C ALA A 27 -1.58 5.05 -8.38
N ILE A 28 -1.69 6.26 -8.96
CA ILE A 28 -1.49 7.52 -8.23
C ILE A 28 -2.49 7.63 -7.06
N LYS A 29 -3.74 7.23 -7.28
CA LYS A 29 -4.76 7.24 -6.22
C LYS A 29 -4.41 6.27 -5.08
N ALA A 30 -3.95 5.07 -5.42
CA ALA A 30 -3.51 4.08 -4.45
C ALA A 30 -2.32 4.59 -3.60
N GLU A 31 -1.31 5.23 -4.23
CA GLU A 31 -0.17 5.81 -3.51
C GLU A 31 -0.60 6.93 -2.54
N ILE A 32 -1.56 7.76 -2.94
CA ILE A 32 -2.13 8.80 -2.07
C ILE A 32 -2.83 8.15 -0.86
N GLY A 33 -3.68 7.16 -1.10
CA GLY A 33 -4.37 6.42 -0.05
C GLY A 33 -3.41 5.72 0.91
N ALA A 34 -2.38 5.06 0.39
CA ALA A 34 -1.33 4.40 1.17
C ALA A 34 -0.54 5.40 2.03
N ARG A 35 -0.12 6.54 1.46
CA ARG A 35 0.53 7.63 2.22
C ARG A 35 -0.34 8.11 3.37
N GLU A 36 -1.62 8.40 3.12
CA GLU A 36 -2.54 8.89 4.14
C GLU A 36 -2.83 7.83 5.21
N PHE A 37 -2.98 6.57 4.81
CA PHE A 37 -3.10 5.43 5.71
C PHE A 37 -1.89 5.32 6.63
N TYR A 38 -0.66 5.28 6.09
CA TYR A 38 0.55 5.15 6.89
C TYR A 38 0.77 6.36 7.80
N THR A 39 0.51 7.57 7.31
CA THR A 39 0.61 8.79 8.11
C THR A 39 -0.34 8.72 9.31
N SER A 40 -1.62 8.42 9.08
CA SER A 40 -2.63 8.32 10.15
C SER A 40 -2.40 7.15 11.10
N LEU A 41 -1.86 6.03 10.61
CA LEU A 41 -1.45 4.90 11.43
C LEU A 41 -0.28 5.25 12.34
N ALA A 42 0.76 5.89 11.83
CA ALA A 42 1.93 6.31 12.61
C ALA A 42 1.59 7.28 13.75
N GLU A 43 0.59 8.14 13.55
CA GLU A 43 0.07 9.04 14.60
C GLU A 43 -0.55 8.29 15.79
N ARG A 44 -1.01 7.06 15.58
CA ARG A 44 -1.78 6.25 16.55
C ARG A 44 -0.98 5.08 17.14
N ILE A 45 0.30 4.96 16.79
CA ILE A 45 1.19 3.92 17.31
C ILE A 45 2.11 4.51 18.37
N ASP A 46 2.07 3.92 19.57
CA ASP A 46 2.97 4.27 20.68
C ASP A 46 4.33 3.55 20.62
N ILE A 47 4.43 2.46 19.84
CA ILE A 47 5.65 1.67 19.69
C ILE A 47 6.62 2.42 18.76
N GLN A 48 7.57 3.15 19.34
CA GLN A 48 8.48 4.04 18.61
C GLN A 48 9.16 3.40 17.39
N THR A 49 9.67 2.17 17.53
CA THR A 49 10.36 1.47 16.43
C THR A 49 9.43 1.11 15.28
N LEU A 50 8.18 0.74 15.58
CA LEU A 50 7.18 0.47 14.56
C LEU A 50 6.74 1.78 13.89
N LYS A 51 6.49 2.82 14.70
CA LYS A 51 6.13 4.16 14.22
C LYS A 51 7.15 4.69 13.20
N GLU A 52 8.44 4.62 13.49
CA GLU A 52 9.49 5.06 12.57
C GLU A 52 9.47 4.33 11.23
N LYS A 53 9.15 3.03 11.23
CA LYS A 53 9.01 2.23 10.00
C LYS A 53 7.77 2.62 9.21
N ILE A 54 6.63 2.83 9.87
CA ILE A 54 5.40 3.27 9.22
C ILE A 54 5.56 4.69 8.64
N GLU A 55 6.21 5.60 9.37
CA GLU A 55 6.55 6.93 8.84
C GLU A 55 7.51 6.87 7.66
N TRP A 56 8.41 5.87 7.62
CA TRP A 56 9.27 5.65 6.47
C TRP A 56 8.48 5.17 5.25
N LEU A 57 7.56 4.20 5.41
CA LEU A 57 6.66 3.77 4.33
C LEU A 57 5.87 4.95 3.77
N ALA A 58 5.25 5.77 4.61
CA ALA A 58 4.51 6.96 4.17
C ALA A 58 5.34 7.90 3.27
N ARG A 59 6.65 8.04 3.55
CA ARG A 59 7.57 8.86 2.74
C ARG A 59 8.01 8.18 1.45
N GLU A 60 8.02 6.85 1.39
CA GLU A 60 8.28 6.13 0.13
C GLU A 60 7.08 6.27 -0.80
N GLU A 61 5.84 6.13 -0.32
CA GLU A 61 4.64 6.28 -1.16
C GLU A 61 4.50 7.69 -1.74
N GLU A 62 4.93 8.73 -1.00
CA GLU A 62 4.99 10.09 -1.54
C GLU A 62 5.95 10.21 -2.75
N LYS A 63 7.07 9.48 -2.72
CA LYS A 63 8.01 9.44 -3.84
C LYS A 63 7.45 8.65 -5.01
N HIS A 64 6.72 7.57 -4.74
CA HIS A 64 6.02 6.79 -5.76
C HIS A 64 4.97 7.64 -6.46
N GLU A 65 4.13 8.35 -5.70
CA GLU A 65 3.15 9.30 -6.24
C GLU A 65 3.83 10.31 -7.18
N THR A 66 4.94 10.92 -6.72
CA THR A 66 5.70 11.89 -7.51
C THR A 66 6.21 11.29 -8.81
N LEU A 67 6.82 10.11 -8.75
CA LEU A 67 7.33 9.39 -9.92
C LEU A 67 6.22 9.05 -10.91
N LEU A 68 5.08 8.55 -10.43
CA LEU A 68 3.95 8.21 -11.29
C LEU A 68 3.34 9.43 -11.97
N ARG A 69 3.26 10.58 -11.29
CA ARG A 69 2.82 11.84 -11.90
C ARG A 69 3.78 12.33 -12.99
N GLU A 70 5.09 12.15 -12.80
CA GLU A 70 6.07 12.43 -13.84
C GLU A 70 5.91 11.49 -15.04
N ILE A 71 5.71 10.19 -14.80
CA ILE A 71 5.44 9.20 -15.85
C ILE A 71 4.17 9.58 -16.61
N TYR A 72 3.08 9.91 -15.91
CA TYR A 72 1.82 10.33 -16.51
C TYR A 72 2.01 11.56 -17.41
N THR A 73 2.66 12.60 -16.89
CA THR A 73 2.91 13.85 -17.64
C THR A 73 3.74 13.60 -18.90
N ASN A 74 4.72 12.69 -18.83
CA ASN A 74 5.54 12.31 -19.99
C ASN A 74 4.76 11.48 -21.02
N MET A 75 3.78 10.68 -20.58
CA MET A 75 2.95 9.84 -21.45
C MET A 75 1.79 10.61 -22.09
N PHE A 76 1.21 11.54 -21.35
CA PHE A 76 0.01 12.29 -21.71
C PHE A 76 0.27 13.80 -21.56
N PRO A 77 1.18 14.37 -22.37
CA PRO A 77 1.61 15.76 -22.20
C PRO A 77 0.43 16.72 -22.39
N GLY A 78 0.22 17.58 -21.38
CA GLY A 78 -0.85 18.59 -21.38
C GLY A 78 -2.23 18.06 -20.95
N GLN A 79 -2.31 16.81 -20.50
CA GLN A 79 -3.53 16.24 -19.93
C GLN A 79 -3.45 16.20 -18.40
N GLU A 80 -4.57 16.45 -17.74
CA GLU A 80 -4.68 16.24 -16.28
C GLU A 80 -4.86 14.76 -15.98
N VAL A 81 -4.49 14.35 -14.76
CA VAL A 81 -4.65 12.95 -14.32
C VAL A 81 -6.13 12.62 -14.24
N VAL A 82 -6.54 11.58 -14.97
CA VAL A 82 -7.87 10.99 -14.87
C VAL A 82 -7.88 10.02 -13.69
N PHE A 83 -8.79 10.21 -12.74
CA PHE A 83 -9.02 9.30 -11.63
C PHE A 83 -10.34 8.54 -11.85
N PRO A 84 -10.29 7.26 -12.24
CA PRO A 84 -11.50 6.44 -12.39
C PRO A 84 -12.20 6.24 -11.04
N GLU A 85 -13.52 6.03 -11.08
CA GLU A 85 -14.28 5.65 -9.87
C GLU A 85 -13.88 4.25 -9.38
N GLU A 86 -13.65 3.33 -10.32
CA GLU A 86 -13.17 1.98 -10.05
C GLU A 86 -11.67 1.98 -9.79
N HIS A 87 -11.18 0.98 -9.05
CA HIS A 87 -9.74 0.76 -8.83
C HIS A 87 -9.43 -0.74 -8.82
N ILE A 88 -8.21 -1.10 -9.21
CA ILE A 88 -7.73 -2.48 -9.18
C ILE A 88 -6.99 -2.73 -7.88
N GLY A 89 -7.35 -3.82 -7.20
CA GLY A 89 -6.77 -4.15 -5.90
C GLY A 89 -7.32 -3.27 -4.79
N PRO A 90 -6.75 -3.37 -3.59
CA PRO A 90 -7.26 -2.65 -2.45
C PRO A 90 -6.78 -1.18 -2.43
N GLU A 91 -7.68 -0.27 -2.09
CA GLU A 91 -7.36 1.12 -1.77
C GLU A 91 -7.41 1.29 -0.24
N LEU A 92 -6.26 1.64 0.36
CA LEU A 92 -6.16 1.92 1.79
C LEU A 92 -6.78 3.29 2.10
N GLN A 93 -7.55 3.35 3.18
CA GLN A 93 -8.21 4.57 3.66
C GLN A 93 -7.58 5.01 5.00
N PRO A 94 -7.59 6.32 5.32
CA PRO A 94 -7.00 6.82 6.55
C PRO A 94 -7.55 6.13 7.81
N VAL A 95 -6.65 5.79 8.74
CA VAL A 95 -7.01 5.22 10.04
C VAL A 95 -7.61 6.32 10.91
N VAL A 96 -8.94 6.32 11.05
CA VAL A 96 -9.66 7.32 11.87
C VAL A 96 -9.99 6.82 13.27
N ARG A 97 -10.06 5.50 13.46
CA ARG A 97 -10.41 4.88 14.74
C ARG A 97 -9.25 4.94 15.73
N GLU A 98 -9.59 4.92 17.01
CA GLU A 98 -8.63 4.72 18.09
C GLU A 98 -8.14 3.26 18.11
N LEU A 99 -6.87 3.06 18.46
CA LEU A 99 -6.24 1.74 18.57
C LEU A 99 -6.08 1.42 20.06
N TYR A 100 -6.88 0.49 20.58
CA TYR A 100 -6.92 0.20 22.02
C TYR A 100 -6.06 -1.00 22.40
N LYS A 101 -5.81 -1.91 21.46
CA LYS A 101 -5.06 -3.14 21.70
C LYS A 101 -4.11 -3.44 20.55
N VAL A 102 -3.12 -4.29 20.81
CA VAL A 102 -2.17 -4.69 19.76
C VAL A 102 -2.85 -5.44 18.62
N GLU A 103 -3.94 -6.15 18.89
CA GLU A 103 -4.71 -6.85 17.87
C GLU A 103 -5.28 -5.88 16.82
N ASP A 104 -5.58 -4.62 17.20
CA ASP A 104 -6.01 -3.58 16.27
C ASP A 104 -4.89 -3.23 15.28
N ILE A 105 -3.65 -3.14 15.77
CA ILE A 105 -2.45 -2.83 14.98
C ILE A 105 -2.11 -4.03 14.08
N ILE A 106 -2.14 -5.25 14.63
CA ILE A 106 -1.90 -6.50 13.88
C ILE A 106 -2.86 -6.60 12.70
N ASP A 107 -4.14 -6.25 12.89
CA ASP A 107 -5.12 -6.24 11.81
C ASP A 107 -4.74 -5.25 10.72
N LEU A 108 -4.44 -3.99 11.06
CA LEU A 108 -4.05 -2.95 10.10
C LEU A 108 -2.78 -3.31 9.34
N ILE A 109 -1.74 -3.84 10.02
CA ILE A 109 -0.51 -4.27 9.35
C ILE A 109 -0.77 -5.42 8.38
N ARG A 110 -1.63 -6.38 8.74
CA ARG A 110 -2.02 -7.47 7.82
C ARG A 110 -2.69 -6.95 6.55
N TRP A 111 -3.54 -5.93 6.65
CA TRP A 111 -4.18 -5.33 5.48
C TRP A 111 -3.22 -4.50 4.65
N ALA A 112 -2.33 -3.74 5.30
CA ALA A 112 -1.23 -3.05 4.64
C ALA A 112 -0.37 -4.03 3.82
N MET A 113 0.05 -5.16 4.42
CA MET A 113 0.75 -6.23 3.70
C MET A 113 -0.01 -6.71 2.47
N LYS A 114 -1.33 -6.88 2.61
CA LYS A 114 -2.15 -7.34 1.48
C LYS A 114 -2.21 -6.31 0.36
N ALA A 115 -2.27 -5.02 0.71
CA ALA A 115 -2.21 -3.93 -0.25
C ALA A 115 -0.86 -3.89 -0.97
N GLU A 116 0.26 -3.96 -0.24
CA GLU A 116 1.61 -4.00 -0.83
C GLU A 116 1.80 -5.20 -1.77
N GLU A 117 1.32 -6.38 -1.37
CA GLU A 117 1.37 -7.58 -2.23
C GLU A 117 0.60 -7.36 -3.54
N ILE A 118 -0.57 -6.74 -3.49
CA ILE A 118 -1.38 -6.49 -4.69
C ILE A 118 -0.77 -5.36 -5.53
N ALA A 119 -0.26 -4.29 -4.93
CA ALA A 119 0.44 -3.20 -5.60
C ALA A 119 1.68 -3.72 -6.36
N ALA A 120 2.48 -4.59 -5.73
CA ALA A 120 3.60 -5.26 -6.37
C ALA A 120 3.17 -6.03 -7.64
N ASN A 121 2.08 -6.79 -7.55
CA ASN A 121 1.57 -7.55 -8.69
C ASN A 121 0.95 -6.63 -9.76
N PHE A 122 0.28 -5.55 -9.35
CA PHE A 122 -0.25 -4.54 -10.24
C PHE A 122 0.85 -3.91 -11.09
N TYR A 123 1.95 -3.46 -10.47
CA TYR A 123 3.08 -2.90 -11.22
C TYR A 123 3.77 -3.94 -12.12
N ALA A 124 3.85 -5.20 -11.69
CA ALA A 124 4.36 -6.27 -12.54
C ALA A 124 3.48 -6.52 -13.77
N GLU A 125 2.16 -6.37 -13.67
CA GLU A 125 1.26 -6.43 -14.82
C GLU A 125 1.36 -5.19 -15.71
N LEU A 126 1.49 -3.99 -15.12
CA LEU A 126 1.73 -2.74 -15.88
C LEU A 126 3.02 -2.81 -16.71
N GLU A 127 4.06 -3.46 -16.20
CA GLU A 127 5.29 -3.73 -16.96
C GLU A 127 5.00 -4.44 -18.30
N ASN A 128 4.04 -5.37 -18.33
CA ASN A 128 3.66 -6.10 -19.53
C ASN A 128 2.81 -5.28 -20.51
N ILE A 129 2.19 -4.20 -20.04
CA ILE A 129 1.30 -3.33 -20.81
C ILE A 129 2.07 -2.17 -21.45
N VAL A 130 3.06 -1.61 -20.75
CA VAL A 130 3.82 -0.45 -21.26
C VAL A 130 4.81 -0.84 -22.37
N GLU A 131 4.90 0.00 -23.40
CA GLU A 131 5.59 -0.37 -24.65
C GLU A 131 7.12 -0.19 -24.60
N THR A 132 7.63 0.85 -23.94
CA THR A 132 9.05 1.20 -23.99
C THR A 132 9.84 0.56 -22.86
N GLU A 133 11.08 0.13 -23.13
CA GLU A 133 11.92 -0.52 -22.12
C GLU A 133 12.21 0.37 -20.91
N ASP A 134 12.31 1.69 -21.10
CA ASP A 134 12.48 2.62 -19.98
C ASP A 134 11.27 2.60 -19.03
N LYS A 135 10.04 2.56 -19.57
CA LYS A 135 8.82 2.46 -18.77
C LYS A 135 8.70 1.11 -18.09
N LYS A 136 9.04 0.02 -18.78
CA LYS A 136 9.08 -1.32 -18.18
C LYS A 136 10.02 -1.38 -16.98
N ARG A 137 11.21 -0.78 -17.11
CA ARG A 137 12.16 -0.70 -15.98
C ARG A 137 11.58 0.05 -14.79
N LEU A 138 10.83 1.13 -15.01
CA LEU A 138 10.18 1.88 -13.93
C LEU A 138 9.07 1.06 -13.26
N MET A 139 8.21 0.39 -14.03
CA MET A 139 7.17 -0.47 -13.47
C MET A 139 7.76 -1.64 -12.69
N ARG A 140 8.82 -2.27 -13.20
CA ARG A 140 9.55 -3.33 -12.49
C ARG A 140 10.14 -2.82 -11.19
N TYR A 141 10.75 -1.64 -11.23
CA TYR A 141 11.32 -0.99 -10.05
C TYR A 141 10.27 -0.77 -8.96
N LEU A 142 9.11 -0.20 -9.30
CA LEU A 142 7.99 -0.05 -8.35
C LEU A 142 7.53 -1.41 -7.80
N SER A 143 7.30 -2.40 -8.67
CA SER A 143 6.95 -3.77 -8.26
C SER A 143 7.94 -4.36 -7.24
N ASP A 144 9.24 -4.14 -7.44
CA ASP A 144 10.27 -4.69 -6.56
C ASP A 144 10.38 -3.93 -5.24
N ILE A 145 10.10 -2.61 -5.24
CA ILE A 145 10.00 -1.82 -4.01
C ILE A 145 8.79 -2.26 -3.18
N GLU A 146 7.60 -2.41 -3.78
CA GLU A 146 6.40 -2.84 -3.03
C GLU A 146 6.55 -4.25 -2.44
N LYS A 147 7.25 -5.16 -3.14
CA LYS A 147 7.63 -6.45 -2.54
C LYS A 147 8.48 -6.25 -1.29
N GLY A 148 9.40 -5.29 -1.31
CA GLY A 148 10.21 -4.90 -0.16
C GLY A 148 9.37 -4.36 1.00
N HIS A 149 8.38 -3.51 0.71
CA HIS A 149 7.42 -3.00 1.70
C HIS A 149 6.62 -4.14 2.33
N TYR A 150 6.09 -5.06 1.50
CA TYR A 150 5.43 -6.29 1.97
C TYR A 150 6.28 -7.08 2.97
N TYR A 151 7.55 -7.35 2.64
CA TYR A 151 8.43 -8.10 3.56
C TYR A 151 8.77 -7.33 4.83
N THR A 152 8.87 -6.00 4.75
CA THR A 152 9.08 -5.14 5.91
C THR A 152 7.89 -5.22 6.86
N LEU A 153 6.67 -5.07 6.33
CA LEU A 153 5.44 -5.20 7.10
C LEU A 153 5.23 -6.61 7.64
N LYS A 154 5.59 -7.64 6.86
CA LYS A 154 5.52 -9.03 7.31
C LYS A 154 6.39 -9.28 8.54
N ALA A 155 7.61 -8.74 8.56
CA ALA A 155 8.49 -8.87 9.71
C ALA A 155 7.88 -8.20 10.96
N GLU A 156 7.30 -7.00 10.81
CA GLU A 156 6.59 -6.34 11.92
C GLU A 156 5.36 -7.12 12.39
N TYR A 157 4.59 -7.67 11.46
CA TYR A 157 3.44 -8.51 11.75
C TYR A 157 3.81 -9.73 12.59
N GLU A 158 4.88 -10.44 12.22
CA GLU A 158 5.38 -11.61 12.96
C GLU A 158 5.83 -11.22 14.38
N LEU A 159 6.55 -10.09 14.53
CA LEU A 159 6.97 -9.59 15.84
C LEU A 159 5.78 -9.20 16.74
N LEU A 160 4.75 -8.57 16.17
CA LEU A 160 3.55 -8.19 16.90
C LEU A 160 2.75 -9.42 17.36
N LEU A 161 2.64 -10.45 16.51
CA LEU A 161 2.00 -11.72 16.88
C LEU A 161 2.72 -12.41 18.05
N ASP A 162 4.04 -12.48 17.98
CA ASP A 162 4.85 -13.05 19.06
C ASP A 162 4.61 -12.27 20.36
N TRP A 163 4.68 -10.94 20.32
CA TRP A 163 4.44 -10.10 21.50
C TRP A 163 3.04 -10.30 22.10
N ALA A 164 2.00 -10.36 21.26
CA ALA A 164 0.63 -10.62 21.70
C ALA A 164 0.51 -11.99 22.40
N MET A 165 1.11 -13.03 21.82
CA MET A 165 1.12 -14.38 22.40
C MET A 165 1.85 -14.42 23.74
N TYR A 166 3.03 -13.80 23.84
CA TYR A 166 3.79 -13.72 25.11
C TYR A 166 3.00 -12.98 26.19
N SER A 167 2.38 -11.84 25.84
CA SER A 167 1.56 -11.05 26.77
C SER A 167 0.36 -11.86 27.30
N GLN A 168 -0.31 -12.60 26.41
CA GLN A 168 -1.39 -13.50 26.82
C GLN A 168 -0.88 -14.55 27.81
N MET A 169 0.18 -15.30 27.48
CA MET A 169 0.74 -16.34 28.36
C MET A 169 1.14 -15.81 29.75
N MET A 170 1.71 -14.61 29.83
CA MET A 170 2.12 -14.00 31.11
C MET A 170 0.93 -13.50 31.95
N ASN A 171 -0.17 -13.11 31.29
CA ASN A 171 -1.41 -12.72 31.96
C ASN A 171 -2.29 -13.92 32.37
N VAL A 172 -1.94 -15.16 31.94
CA VAL A 172 -2.59 -16.42 32.39
C VAL A 172 -1.74 -17.19 33.41
N GLY A 173 -0.77 -16.53 34.07
CA GLY A 173 -0.04 -17.10 35.21
C GLY A 173 -0.95 -17.34 36.44
N PRO A 174 -0.64 -18.33 37.30
CA PRO A 174 -1.60 -19.06 38.15
C PRO A 174 -2.35 -18.22 39.20
#